data_AF-A0A3S4IFF1-F1
#
_entry.id   AF-A0A3S4IFF1-F1
#
_cell.length_a   1.000
_cell.length_b   1.000
_cell.length_c   1.000
_cell.angle_alpha   90.00
_cell.angle_beta   90.00
_cell.angle_gamma   90.00
#
_symmetry.space_group_name_H-M   'P 1'
#
loop_
_entity.id
_entity.type
_entity.pdbx_description
1 polymer ?
#
loop_
_entity_poly.entity_id
_entity_poly.type
_entity_poly.pdbx_seq_one_letter_code
_entity_poly.pdbx_strand_id
1 'polypeptide(L)'
;MKLETLAVHAGYSPDPTTKAVAVPLYQTTSYAFDSTQHGADLFDLKVQGNIYTRIMNPTTDVLEKRIAALEAASARWRWPQHGGRQLFDPDHRRGRRQHRRHPHAVRRHLQPVRHTFPQLGIEVRFVDYQDPAAIAALVDDRTKAVFCESIGNPLGNVVDFAPSPPKPTPRPAADRRQHRALAYLCRPFEHGATSWSTA
;
A
#
# COMPACT_ATOMS: atom_id res chain seq x y z
N MET A 1 12.46 -14.25 14.43
CA MET A 1 11.22 -14.54 15.19
C MET A 1 10.24 -15.20 14.24
N LYS A 2 9.43 -16.17 14.67
CA LYS A 2 8.44 -16.82 13.79
C LYS A 2 7.25 -15.89 13.50
N LEU A 3 6.53 -16.10 12.40
CA LEU A 3 5.39 -15.24 12.00
C LEU A 3 4.26 -15.27 13.03
N GLU A 4 3.99 -16.43 13.62
CA GLU A 4 2.97 -16.61 14.65
C GLU A 4 3.31 -15.78 15.90
N THR A 5 4.59 -15.72 16.25
CA THR A 5 5.08 -14.89 17.36
C THR A 5 4.93 -13.40 17.05
N LEU A 6 5.23 -12.98 15.81
CA LEU A 6 5.04 -11.59 15.39
C LEU A 6 3.56 -11.18 15.40
N ALA A 7 2.66 -12.07 14.98
CA ALA A 7 1.22 -11.81 14.97
C ALA A 7 0.64 -11.55 16.37
N VAL A 8 1.26 -12.09 17.41
CA VAL A 8 0.85 -11.87 18.81
C VAL A 8 1.57 -10.67 19.43
N HIS A 9 2.88 -10.56 19.24
CA HIS A 9 3.72 -9.67 20.05
C HIS A 9 4.19 -8.40 19.34
N ALA A 10 4.25 -8.38 18.01
CA ALA A 10 4.83 -7.23 17.31
C ALA A 10 4.00 -5.96 17.52
N GLY A 11 4.70 -4.83 17.66
CA GLY A 11 4.10 -3.49 17.70
C GLY A 11 3.55 -3.04 19.05
N TYR A 12 3.54 -3.88 20.09
CA TYR A 12 3.00 -3.54 21.40
C TYR A 12 3.89 -4.02 22.55
N SER A 13 3.96 -3.23 23.60
CA SER A 13 4.53 -3.62 24.89
C SER A 13 3.49 -3.37 25.98
N PRO A 14 3.47 -4.16 27.07
CA PRO A 14 2.46 -4.01 28.11
C PRO A 14 2.33 -2.56 28.58
N ASP A 15 1.08 -2.10 28.76
CA ASP A 15 0.78 -0.73 29.12
C ASP A 15 1.59 -0.32 30.35
N PRO A 16 2.37 0.77 30.31
CA PRO A 16 3.27 1.12 31.40
C PRO A 16 2.53 1.43 32.71
N THR A 17 1.29 1.90 32.63
CA THR A 17 0.47 2.35 33.75
C THR A 17 -0.27 1.20 34.43
N THR A 18 -1.02 0.41 33.66
CA THR A 18 -1.94 -0.65 34.14
C THR A 18 -1.35 -2.04 33.99
N LYS A 19 -0.22 -2.20 33.30
CA LYS A 19 0.40 -3.48 32.91
C LYS A 19 -0.51 -4.37 32.06
N ALA A 20 -1.52 -3.79 31.39
CA ALA A 20 -2.39 -4.52 30.48
C ALA A 20 -1.58 -5.14 29.33
N VAL A 21 -1.68 -6.46 29.20
CA VAL A 21 -1.04 -7.22 28.10
C VAL A 21 -1.83 -7.15 26.80
N ALA A 22 -3.15 -6.89 26.89
CA ALA A 22 -3.99 -6.60 25.73
C ALA A 22 -3.85 -5.14 25.33
N VAL A 23 -3.92 -4.87 24.03
CA VAL A 23 -3.88 -3.51 23.48
C VAL A 23 -5.14 -2.76 23.93
N PRO A 24 -5.02 -1.62 24.62
CA PRO A 24 -6.19 -0.82 25.00
C PRO A 24 -6.92 -0.28 23.77
N LEU A 25 -8.24 -0.14 23.90
CA LEU A 25 -9.08 0.49 22.88
C LEU A 25 -9.13 2.00 23.11
N TYR A 26 -8.36 2.75 22.34
CA TYR A 26 -8.38 4.22 22.38
C TYR A 26 -9.55 4.76 21.54
N GLN A 27 -10.77 4.61 22.04
CA GLN A 27 -11.99 5.14 21.43
C GLN A 27 -12.16 6.64 21.69
N THR A 28 -11.17 7.42 21.25
CA THR A 28 -11.14 8.87 21.34
C THR A 28 -10.88 9.48 19.97
N THR A 29 -11.25 10.74 19.80
CA THR A 29 -10.88 11.54 18.62
C THR A 29 -9.64 12.40 18.85
N SER A 30 -9.43 12.88 20.09
CA SER A 30 -8.42 13.88 20.43
C SER A 30 -7.57 13.45 21.63
N TYR A 31 -6.37 14.03 21.74
CA TYR A 31 -5.41 13.79 22.81
C TYR A 31 -5.04 15.11 23.49
N ALA A 32 -4.85 15.08 24.81
CA ALA A 32 -4.43 16.26 25.56
C ALA A 32 -2.94 16.55 25.29
N PHE A 33 -2.58 17.84 25.25
CA PHE A 33 -1.20 18.31 25.18
C PHE A 33 -0.71 18.70 26.57
N ASP A 34 0.58 18.47 26.84
CA ASP A 34 1.18 18.86 28.12
C ASP A 34 1.34 20.38 28.25
N SER A 35 1.46 21.10 27.12
CA SER A 35 1.53 22.56 27.05
C SER A 35 1.18 23.08 25.66
N THR A 36 1.00 24.39 25.51
CA THR A 36 0.82 25.05 24.21
C THR A 36 2.01 24.84 23.28
N GLN A 37 3.23 24.87 23.83
CA GLN A 37 4.46 24.61 23.08
C GLN A 37 4.54 23.16 22.61
N HIS A 38 4.18 22.18 23.45
CA HIS A 38 4.13 20.77 23.06
C HIS A 38 3.16 20.57 21.87
N GLY A 39 1.98 21.20 21.91
CA GLY A 39 1.06 21.18 20.77
C GLY A 39 1.69 21.70 19.48
N ALA A 40 2.36 22.86 19.52
CA ALA A 40 3.03 23.44 18.35
C ALA A 40 4.13 22.52 17.79
N ASP A 41 4.94 21.92 18.65
CA ASP A 41 6.04 21.06 18.24
C ASP A 41 5.57 19.72 17.62
N LEU A 42 4.39 19.22 18.01
CA LEU A 42 3.74 18.08 17.37
C LEU A 42 3.28 18.41 15.94
N PHE A 43 2.68 19.60 15.73
CA PHE A 43 2.23 20.03 14.40
C PHE A 43 3.39 20.38 13.46
N ASP A 44 4.50 20.89 14.01
CA ASP A 44 5.74 21.16 13.27
C ASP A 44 6.59 19.89 13.02
N LEU A 45 6.11 18.71 13.45
CA LEU A 45 6.82 17.43 13.35
C LEU A 45 8.20 17.40 14.05
N LYS A 46 8.44 18.31 15.01
CA LYS A 46 9.65 18.33 15.82
C LYS A 46 9.66 17.21 16.87
N VAL A 47 8.48 16.85 17.35
CA VAL A 47 8.26 15.77 18.31
C VAL A 47 7.22 14.80 17.75
N GLN A 48 7.39 13.51 18.02
CA GLN A 48 6.39 12.49 17.70
C GLN A 48 5.38 12.37 18.84
N GLY A 49 4.10 12.30 18.52
CA GLY A 49 3.04 12.11 19.51
C GLY A 49 1.66 12.22 18.89
N ASN A 50 0.64 11.81 19.64
CA ASN A 50 -0.73 11.78 19.16
C ASN A 50 -1.37 13.17 19.16
N ILE A 51 -2.05 13.51 18.06
CA ILE A 51 -2.75 14.79 17.89
C ILE A 51 -4.26 14.52 17.76
N TYR A 52 -4.62 13.75 16.74
CA TYR A 52 -6.01 13.51 16.37
C TYR A 52 -6.16 12.18 15.61
N THR A 53 -7.18 11.40 15.94
CA THR A 53 -7.38 10.01 15.49
C THR A 53 -7.46 9.84 13.98
N ARG A 54 -7.87 10.88 13.23
CA ARG A 54 -7.85 10.83 11.75
C ARG A 54 -6.44 10.69 11.17
N ILE A 55 -5.42 11.11 11.92
CA ILE A 55 -4.01 11.05 11.52
C ILE A 55 -3.34 9.86 12.19
N MET A 56 -3.56 9.67 13.49
CA MET A 56 -2.92 8.61 14.27
C MET A 56 -3.73 8.23 15.50
N ASN A 57 -3.71 6.95 15.84
CA ASN A 57 -4.33 6.41 17.04
C ASN A 57 -3.48 5.25 17.57
N PRO A 58 -3.20 5.15 18.87
CA PRO A 58 -2.33 4.11 19.41
C PRO A 58 -2.82 2.68 19.12
N THR A 59 -4.13 2.44 19.12
CA THR A 59 -4.68 1.12 18.80
C THR A 59 -4.40 0.76 17.33
N THR A 60 -4.56 1.70 16.40
CA THR A 60 -4.29 1.45 14.98
C THR A 60 -2.79 1.40 14.67
N ASP A 61 -1.96 2.17 15.38
CA ASP A 61 -0.50 2.15 15.23
C ASP A 61 0.10 0.77 15.59
N VAL A 62 -0.44 0.09 16.62
CA VAL A 62 -0.05 -1.31 16.91
C VAL A 62 -0.35 -2.21 15.72
N LEU A 63 -1.55 -2.10 15.13
CA LEU A 63 -1.94 -2.88 13.96
C LEU A 63 -1.00 -2.60 12.77
N GLU A 64 -0.67 -1.33 12.53
CA GLU A 64 0.24 -0.91 11.45
C GLU A 64 1.65 -1.49 11.62
N LYS A 65 2.23 -1.34 12.82
CA LYS A 65 3.53 -1.92 13.16
C LYS A 65 3.54 -3.44 13.00
N ARG A 66 2.46 -4.09 13.43
CA ARG A 66 2.35 -5.55 13.39
C ARG A 66 2.24 -6.07 11.97
N ILE A 67 1.40 -5.46 11.14
CA ILE A 67 1.29 -5.81 9.73
C ILE A 67 2.64 -5.57 9.03
N ALA A 68 3.30 -4.43 9.26
CA ALA A 68 4.60 -4.15 8.66
C ALA A 68 5.65 -5.22 9.05
N ALA A 69 5.67 -5.64 10.32
CA ALA A 69 6.55 -6.71 10.78
C ALA A 69 6.25 -8.07 10.14
N LEU A 70 4.97 -8.39 9.91
CA LEU A 70 4.56 -9.64 9.25
C LEU A 70 4.95 -9.66 7.77
N GLU A 71 4.80 -8.54 7.06
CA GLU A 71 5.09 -8.42 5.63
C GLU A 71 6.58 -8.24 5.31
N ALA A 72 7.46 -8.21 6.33
CA ALA A 72 8.87 -7.85 6.21
C ALA A 72 9.10 -6.46 5.56
N ALA A 73 8.13 -5.55 5.72
CA ALA A 73 8.20 -4.20 5.16
C ALA A 73 9.01 -3.28 6.08
N SER A 74 10.04 -2.63 5.55
CA SER A 74 10.82 -1.61 6.28
C SER A 74 10.07 -0.28 6.46
N ALA A 75 9.02 -0.06 5.66
CA ALA A 75 8.27 1.20 5.61
C ALA A 75 6.83 1.03 6.09
N ARG A 76 6.40 1.97 6.94
CA ARG A 76 5.08 2.05 7.56
C ARG A 76 4.15 2.88 6.70
N TRP A 77 3.08 2.29 6.20
CA TRP A 77 1.87 3.03 5.82
C TRP A 77 0.71 2.04 5.66
N ARG A 78 -0.34 2.19 6.47
CA ARG A 78 -1.63 1.54 6.23
C ARG A 78 -2.64 2.60 5.83
N TRP A 79 -3.23 2.45 4.65
CA TRP A 79 -4.35 3.26 4.22
C TRP A 79 -5.65 2.71 4.84
N PRO A 80 -6.63 3.55 5.22
CA PRO A 80 -7.98 3.08 5.51
C PRO A 80 -8.52 2.32 4.30
N GLN A 81 -8.78 1.02 4.49
CA GLN A 81 -9.53 0.22 3.54
C GLN A 81 -10.82 0.96 3.15
N HIS A 82 -11.13 0.95 1.85
CA HIS A 82 -12.13 1.72 1.11
C HIS A 82 -11.64 3.01 0.43
N GLY A 83 -11.43 2.89 -0.88
CA GLY A 83 -11.73 3.96 -1.84
C GLY A 83 -10.99 5.28 -1.67
N GLY A 84 -9.72 5.32 -2.07
CA GLY A 84 -9.18 6.52 -2.72
C GLY A 84 -7.94 7.15 -2.07
N ARG A 85 -6.76 6.85 -2.61
CA ARG A 85 -5.95 7.79 -3.43
C ARG A 85 -4.76 7.01 -3.99
N GLN A 86 -4.48 7.22 -5.28
CA GLN A 86 -3.27 6.74 -5.96
C GLN A 86 -2.49 8.00 -6.38
N LEU A 87 -1.16 7.94 -6.33
CA LEU A 87 -0.28 9.11 -6.31
C LEU A 87 -0.58 10.14 -7.41
N PHE A 88 -0.45 11.41 -7.01
CA PHE A 88 -0.73 12.64 -7.73
C PHE A 88 0.58 13.18 -8.33
N ASP A 89 0.54 13.67 -9.57
CA ASP A 89 1.57 14.54 -10.15
C ASP A 89 0.84 15.75 -10.77
N PRO A 90 1.06 17.00 -10.29
CA PRO A 90 0.27 18.16 -10.69
C PRO A 90 0.63 18.72 -12.07
N ASP A 91 1.66 18.24 -12.76
CA ASP A 91 2.07 18.83 -14.05
C ASP A 91 1.35 18.21 -15.25
N HIS A 92 0.20 18.79 -15.60
CA HIS A 92 -0.63 18.38 -16.74
C HIS A 92 -0.65 19.46 -17.83
N ARG A 93 -0.10 19.15 -19.02
CA ARG A 93 -0.51 19.78 -20.30
C ARG A 93 -1.47 18.85 -21.04
N ARG A 94 -2.65 19.37 -21.35
CA ARG A 94 -3.80 18.68 -21.96
C ARG A 94 -3.50 18.20 -23.39
N GLY A 95 -3.97 16.98 -23.72
CA GLY A 95 -4.09 16.47 -25.10
C GLY A 95 -5.17 15.39 -25.19
N ARG A 96 -6.13 15.54 -26.12
CA ARG A 96 -7.29 14.66 -26.35
C ARG A 96 -6.96 13.46 -27.27
N ARG A 97 -7.85 12.44 -27.28
CA ARG A 97 -8.12 11.34 -28.28
C ARG A 97 -7.54 9.96 -27.89
N GLN A 98 -8.13 8.77 -28.11
CA GLN A 98 -9.37 8.27 -28.73
C GLN A 98 -9.66 6.83 -28.24
N HIS A 99 -10.90 6.35 -28.42
CA HIS A 99 -11.49 5.08 -27.94
C HIS A 99 -11.02 3.79 -28.63
N ARG A 100 -11.09 2.64 -27.93
CA ARG A 100 -11.51 1.31 -28.47
C ARG A 100 -12.17 0.45 -27.36
N ARG A 101 -13.31 -0.19 -27.68
CA ARG A 101 -14.09 -1.12 -26.83
C ARG A 101 -13.83 -2.58 -27.24
N HIS A 102 -13.85 -3.52 -26.30
CA HIS A 102 -14.45 -4.87 -26.41
C HIS A 102 -14.53 -5.55 -25.01
N PRO A 103 -15.37 -6.60 -24.80
CA PRO A 103 -16.17 -6.79 -23.59
C PRO A 103 -15.62 -7.94 -22.72
N HIS A 104 -16.35 -8.26 -21.65
CA HIS A 104 -16.15 -9.32 -20.65
C HIS A 104 -15.62 -8.83 -19.28
N ALA A 105 -16.54 -8.86 -18.30
CA ALA A 105 -16.39 -8.72 -16.86
C ALA A 105 -15.45 -7.60 -16.36
N VAL A 106 -16.02 -6.43 -16.10
CA VAL A 106 -15.28 -5.33 -15.46
C VAL A 106 -15.15 -5.63 -13.95
N ARG A 107 -14.00 -6.21 -13.55
CA ARG A 107 -13.61 -6.41 -12.14
C ARG A 107 -13.67 -5.08 -11.37
N ARG A 108 -14.30 -5.03 -10.18
CA ARG A 108 -14.46 -3.80 -9.38
C ARG A 108 -13.13 -3.09 -9.09
N HIS A 109 -12.05 -3.83 -8.82
CA HIS A 109 -10.72 -3.25 -8.57
C HIS A 109 -9.99 -2.79 -9.85
N LEU A 110 -10.40 -3.28 -11.03
CA LEU A 110 -9.92 -2.78 -12.31
C LEU A 110 -10.78 -1.63 -12.86
N GLN A 111 -11.91 -1.30 -12.23
CA GLN A 111 -12.74 -0.16 -12.66
C GLN A 111 -11.98 1.16 -12.63
N PRO A 112 -11.24 1.51 -11.55
CA PRO A 112 -10.42 2.72 -11.53
C PRO A 112 -9.38 2.72 -12.64
N VAL A 113 -8.70 1.59 -12.82
CA VAL A 113 -7.61 1.42 -13.79
C VAL A 113 -8.12 1.51 -15.24
N ARG A 114 -9.30 0.97 -15.53
CA ARG A 114 -9.88 0.95 -16.88
C ARG A 114 -10.63 2.22 -17.26
N HIS A 115 -11.24 2.91 -16.30
CA HIS A 115 -12.18 4.00 -16.59
C HIS A 115 -11.79 5.31 -15.92
N THR A 116 -11.47 5.29 -14.64
CA THR A 116 -11.17 6.51 -13.88
C THR A 116 -9.81 7.09 -14.26
N PHE A 117 -8.78 6.26 -14.39
CA PHE A 117 -7.41 6.72 -14.69
C PHE A 117 -7.28 7.38 -16.05
N PRO A 118 -7.85 6.80 -17.13
CA PRO A 118 -7.88 7.50 -18.41
C PRO A 118 -8.62 8.86 -18.34
N GLN A 119 -9.66 8.99 -17.52
CA GLN A 119 -10.36 10.27 -17.32
C GLN A 119 -9.53 11.31 -16.56
N LEU A 120 -8.61 10.85 -15.72
CA LEU A 120 -7.60 11.67 -15.03
C LEU A 120 -6.33 11.88 -15.88
N GLY A 121 -6.31 11.45 -17.15
CA GLY A 121 -5.17 11.59 -18.05
C GLY A 121 -4.03 10.59 -17.81
N ILE A 122 -4.27 9.54 -17.00
CA ILE A 122 -3.30 8.49 -16.72
C ILE A 122 -3.49 7.36 -17.74
N GLU A 123 -2.44 7.13 -18.54
CA GLU A 123 -2.39 6.01 -19.48
C GLU A 123 -2.18 4.69 -18.73
N VAL A 124 -2.95 3.66 -19.09
CA VAL A 124 -2.83 2.32 -18.52
C VAL A 124 -2.69 1.30 -19.65
N ARG A 125 -1.68 0.44 -19.54
CA ARG A 125 -1.43 -0.67 -20.45
C ARG A 125 -1.64 -1.99 -19.71
N PHE A 126 -2.34 -2.92 -20.34
CA PHE A 126 -2.59 -4.26 -19.78
C PHE A 126 -1.67 -5.27 -20.46
N VAL A 127 -1.20 -6.24 -19.67
CA VAL A 127 -0.33 -7.34 -20.09
C VAL A 127 -0.92 -8.65 -19.57
N ASP A 128 -0.74 -9.73 -20.31
CA ASP A 128 -1.10 -11.06 -19.81
C ASP A 128 -0.11 -11.47 -18.71
N TYR A 129 -0.63 -12.01 -17.62
CA TYR A 129 0.20 -12.48 -16.52
C TYR A 129 1.02 -13.73 -16.90
N GLN A 130 0.58 -14.47 -17.92
CA GLN A 130 1.28 -15.65 -18.43
C GLN A 130 2.54 -15.31 -19.23
N ASP A 131 2.69 -14.05 -19.65
CA ASP A 131 3.87 -13.55 -20.34
C ASP A 131 4.50 -12.34 -19.62
N PRO A 132 5.20 -12.56 -18.49
CA PRO A 132 5.86 -11.49 -17.76
C PRO A 132 6.93 -10.75 -18.59
N ALA A 133 7.51 -11.41 -19.60
CA ALA A 133 8.54 -10.80 -20.44
C ALA A 133 7.97 -9.65 -21.29
N ALA A 134 6.69 -9.73 -21.68
CA ALA A 134 5.99 -8.66 -22.40
C ALA A 134 5.91 -7.34 -21.63
N ILE A 135 6.08 -7.34 -20.30
CA ILE A 135 6.11 -6.11 -19.50
C ILE A 135 7.23 -5.18 -19.99
N ALA A 136 8.40 -5.72 -20.32
CA ALA A 136 9.56 -4.92 -20.72
C ALA A 136 9.29 -4.12 -22.01
N ALA A 137 8.45 -4.64 -22.91
CA ALA A 137 8.08 -3.95 -24.15
C ALA A 137 7.07 -2.80 -23.92
N LEU A 138 6.37 -2.80 -22.78
CA LEU A 138 5.35 -1.79 -22.43
C LEU A 138 5.89 -0.69 -21.51
N VAL A 139 7.08 -0.86 -20.94
CA VAL A 139 7.70 0.12 -20.04
C VAL A 139 8.44 1.17 -20.87
N ASP A 140 8.14 2.44 -20.62
CA ASP A 140 8.79 3.61 -21.19
C ASP A 140 9.18 4.63 -20.10
N ASP A 141 9.71 5.78 -20.52
CA ASP A 141 10.12 6.89 -19.66
C ASP A 141 8.96 7.54 -18.87
N ARG A 142 7.73 7.39 -19.35
CA ARG A 142 6.51 7.90 -18.69
C ARG A 142 5.93 6.90 -17.69
N THR A 143 6.36 5.65 -17.72
CA THR A 143 5.85 4.61 -16.83
C THR A 143 6.21 4.93 -15.38
N LYS A 144 5.21 5.01 -14.49
CA LYS A 144 5.40 5.30 -13.05
C LYS A 144 5.11 4.14 -12.10
N ALA A 145 4.41 3.11 -12.57
CA ALA A 145 4.21 1.88 -11.81
C ALA A 145 3.90 0.66 -12.68
N VAL A 146 4.21 -0.53 -12.16
CA VAL A 146 3.72 -1.82 -12.66
C VAL A 146 2.88 -2.47 -11.58
N PHE A 147 1.67 -2.87 -11.96
CA PHE A 147 0.65 -3.38 -11.05
C PHE A 147 0.34 -4.85 -11.31
N CYS A 148 0.31 -5.67 -10.26
CA CYS A 148 -0.17 -7.05 -10.33
C CYS A 148 -0.89 -7.48 -9.04
N GLU A 149 -1.66 -8.57 -9.13
CA GLU A 149 -2.18 -9.30 -7.96
C GLU A 149 -1.34 -10.56 -7.76
N SER A 150 -0.86 -10.82 -6.54
CA SER A 150 -0.11 -12.04 -6.21
C SER A 150 -0.87 -13.32 -6.58
N ILE A 151 -2.17 -13.34 -6.25
CA ILE A 151 -3.14 -14.38 -6.60
C ILE A 151 -4.35 -13.67 -7.19
N GLY A 152 -4.60 -13.89 -8.48
CA GLY A 152 -5.67 -13.22 -9.21
C GLY A 152 -7.07 -13.67 -8.77
N ASN A 153 -7.99 -12.72 -8.60
CA ASN A 153 -9.40 -13.02 -8.32
C ASN A 153 -10.27 -12.82 -9.59
N PRO A 154 -11.12 -13.79 -9.99
CA PRO A 154 -11.49 -15.04 -9.30
C PRO A 154 -10.69 -16.28 -9.67
N LEU A 155 -9.77 -16.18 -10.64
CA LEU A 155 -9.17 -17.34 -11.29
C LEU A 155 -8.15 -18.10 -10.43
N GLY A 156 -7.70 -17.52 -9.31
CA GLY A 156 -6.67 -18.12 -8.45
C GLY A 156 -5.29 -18.20 -9.12
N ASN A 157 -5.10 -17.53 -10.24
CA ASN A 157 -3.85 -17.58 -10.98
C ASN A 157 -2.72 -16.89 -10.20
N VAL A 158 -1.55 -17.52 -10.13
CA VAL A 158 -0.38 -16.96 -9.45
C VAL A 158 0.46 -16.21 -10.46
N VAL A 159 0.91 -15.01 -10.09
CA VAL A 159 1.83 -14.21 -10.91
C VAL A 159 3.25 -14.49 -10.48
N ASP A 160 4.13 -14.80 -11.44
CA ASP A 160 5.55 -14.95 -11.17
C ASP A 160 6.18 -13.58 -10.89
N PHE A 161 6.71 -13.42 -9.68
CA PHE A 161 7.51 -12.28 -9.29
C PHE A 161 8.96 -12.48 -9.73
N ALA A 162 9.20 -12.68 -11.03
CA ALA A 162 10.55 -12.86 -11.53
C ALA A 162 11.45 -11.70 -11.04
N PRO A 163 12.72 -11.98 -10.68
CA PRO A 163 13.65 -10.94 -10.27
C PRO A 163 13.82 -9.97 -11.43
N SER A 164 13.53 -8.69 -11.20
CA SER A 164 13.80 -7.66 -12.20
C SER A 164 15.29 -7.71 -12.58
N PRO A 165 15.67 -7.61 -13.87
CA PRO A 165 17.08 -7.57 -14.23
C PRO A 165 17.82 -6.41 -13.54
N PRO A 166 19.13 -6.59 -13.24
CA PRO A 166 19.91 -5.67 -12.43
C PRO A 166 20.32 -4.43 -13.24
N LYS A 167 19.47 -3.41 -13.34
CA LYS A 167 19.92 -2.06 -13.75
C LYS A 167 19.22 -0.95 -12.95
N PRO A 168 19.97 0.05 -12.46
CA PRO A 168 19.43 1.22 -11.78
C PRO A 168 19.14 2.31 -12.81
N THR A 169 17.93 2.31 -13.36
CA THR A 169 17.33 3.53 -13.92
C THR A 169 16.32 4.06 -12.90
N PRO A 170 16.02 5.38 -12.86
CA PRO A 170 15.06 5.93 -11.90
C PRO A 170 13.72 5.28 -12.16
N ARG A 171 13.36 4.30 -11.31
CA ARG A 171 12.33 3.32 -11.62
C ARG A 171 10.93 3.90 -11.38
N PRO A 172 9.94 3.49 -12.20
CA PRO A 172 8.55 3.42 -11.78
C PRO A 172 8.44 2.59 -10.49
N ALA A 173 7.75 3.08 -9.46
CA ALA A 173 7.47 2.30 -8.25
C ALA A 173 6.60 1.08 -8.64
N ALA A 174 7.10 -0.14 -8.49
CA ALA A 174 6.29 -1.33 -8.73
C ALA A 174 5.29 -1.49 -7.56
N ASP A 175 4.05 -1.04 -7.77
CA ASP A 175 2.95 -1.26 -6.83
C ASP A 175 2.37 -2.65 -7.03
N ARG A 176 2.91 -3.64 -6.32
CA ARG A 176 2.44 -5.02 -6.40
C ARG A 176 1.38 -5.24 -5.33
N ARG A 177 0.12 -5.40 -5.74
CA ARG A 177 -0.97 -5.69 -4.81
C ARG A 177 -1.03 -7.17 -4.46
N GLN A 178 -1.39 -7.41 -3.22
CA GLN A 178 -1.66 -8.74 -2.71
C GLN A 178 -3.16 -8.88 -2.53
N HIS A 179 -3.78 -9.67 -3.39
CA HIS A 179 -5.17 -10.05 -3.23
C HIS A 179 -5.17 -11.48 -2.62
N ARG A 180 -5.71 -11.61 -1.42
CA ARG A 180 -5.98 -12.87 -0.67
C ARG A 180 -4.82 -13.65 -0.05
N ALA A 181 -3.58 -13.59 -0.54
CA ALA A 181 -2.50 -14.18 0.24
C ALA A 181 -2.32 -13.34 1.52
N LEU A 182 -2.31 -13.94 2.69
CA LEU A 182 -1.83 -13.25 3.90
C LEU A 182 -0.29 -13.23 3.87
N ALA A 183 0.37 -12.34 4.63
CA ALA A 183 1.82 -12.35 4.85
C ALA A 183 2.41 -13.75 5.12
N TYR A 184 1.57 -14.65 5.67
CA TYR A 184 1.90 -16.04 5.94
C TYR A 184 2.18 -16.88 4.69
N LEU A 185 1.52 -16.60 3.57
CA LEU A 185 1.61 -17.39 2.33
C LEU A 185 2.50 -16.75 1.28
N CYS A 186 2.57 -15.42 1.25
CA CYS A 186 3.39 -14.68 0.30
C CYS A 186 3.81 -13.35 0.92
N ARG A 187 5.09 -13.01 0.79
CA ARG A 187 5.66 -11.73 1.21
C ARG A 187 6.26 -11.02 0.00
N PRO A 188 5.50 -10.18 -0.73
CA PRO A 188 5.91 -9.59 -2.00
C PRO A 188 7.24 -8.83 -1.94
N PHE A 189 7.57 -8.24 -0.79
CA PHE A 189 8.83 -7.55 -0.57
C PHE A 189 10.06 -8.45 -0.72
N GLU A 190 9.97 -9.73 -0.31
CA GLU A 190 11.06 -10.71 -0.49
C GLU A 190 11.30 -11.04 -1.97
N HIS A 191 10.31 -10.75 -2.82
CA HIS A 191 10.38 -10.92 -4.27
C HIS A 191 10.59 -9.60 -5.04
N GLY A 192 11.00 -8.53 -4.36
CA GLY A 192 11.35 -7.25 -4.98
C GLY A 192 10.18 -6.28 -5.24
N ALA A 193 9.03 -6.45 -4.57
CA ALA A 193 7.99 -5.42 -4.55
C ALA A 193 8.49 -4.15 -3.84
N THR A 194 8.07 -2.97 -4.30
CA THR A 194 8.39 -1.70 -3.63
C THR A 194 7.23 -1.15 -2.80
N SER A 195 6.00 -1.56 -3.09
CA SER A 195 4.82 -1.30 -2.25
C SER A 195 3.84 -2.46 -2.33
N TRP A 196 2.93 -2.50 -1.36
CA TRP A 196 1.89 -3.52 -1.24
C TRP A 196 0.60 -2.92 -0.65
N SER A 197 -0.52 -3.61 -0.83
CA SER A 197 -1.79 -3.29 -0.18
C SER A 197 -2.58 -4.56 0.03
N THR A 198 -3.21 -4.70 1.20
CA THR A 198 -4.35 -5.61 1.38
C THR A 198 -5.57 -5.06 0.66
N ALA A 199 -6.46 -5.96 0.21
CA ALA A 199 -7.80 -5.64 -0.25
C ALA A 199 -8.85 -5.90 0.85
#